data_AF-A0A844ELH2-F1
#
_entry.id   AF-A0A844ELH2-F1
#
_cell.length_a   1.000
_cell.length_b   1.000
_cell.length_c   1.000
_cell.angle_alpha   90.00
_cell.angle_beta   90.00
_cell.angle_gamma   90.00
#
_symmetry.space_group_name_H-M   'P 1'
#
loop_
_entity.id
_entity.type
_entity.pdbx_description
1 polymer ?
#
loop_
_entity_poly.entity_id
_entity_poly.type
_entity_poly.pdbx_seq_one_letter_code
_entity_poly.pdbx_strand_id
1 'polypeptide(L)'
;GNLRESEIKKLVTDKISDQGFSINSDGLDRMVELTGGKLTSMMSDLPKLILYNNETKIIDVESVNGLVSRSMEQNVFDLVNSVLRKDPKQSMDIYHQLLLENDEPIRINAVLIQQFRLLLQVMILQKHGYAQGNLASTLKVHPYRIKLAIQTVKHFSYNQLRDAYIGLVDTERQMKSTSRPPELLFELFVLKFMKQV
;
A
#
# COMPACT_ATOMS: atom_id res chain seq x y z
N GLY A 1 -4.82 14.86 4.78
CA GLY A 1 -5.73 15.36 5.83
C GLY A 1 -6.15 14.19 6.72
N ASN A 2 -6.25 14.42 8.02
CA ASN A 2 -6.59 13.40 9.03
C ASN A 2 -8.08 13.00 9.01
N LEU A 3 -8.58 12.56 7.85
CA LEU A 3 -9.93 12.00 7.76
C LEU A 3 -9.89 10.54 8.20
N ARG A 4 -10.86 10.15 9.03
CA ARG A 4 -11.15 8.76 9.37
C ARG A 4 -11.65 8.03 8.14
N GLU A 5 -11.46 6.73 8.10
CA GLU A 5 -11.96 5.88 7.01
C GLU A 5 -13.47 6.07 6.79
N SER A 6 -14.25 6.21 7.86
CA SER A 6 -15.69 6.51 7.81
C SER A 6 -16.00 7.87 7.18
N GLU A 7 -15.15 8.88 7.42
CA GLU A 7 -15.32 10.23 6.85
C GLU A 7 -14.97 10.23 5.36
N ILE A 8 -13.94 9.49 4.95
CA ILE A 8 -13.60 9.29 3.53
C ILE A 8 -14.74 8.56 2.80
N LYS A 9 -15.19 7.43 3.35
CA LYS A 9 -16.30 6.66 2.78
C LYS A 9 -17.53 7.54 2.61
N LYS A 10 -17.89 8.30 3.64
CA LYS A 10 -18.99 9.26 3.59
C LYS A 10 -18.81 10.31 2.49
N LEU A 11 -17.65 10.98 2.42
CA LEU A 11 -17.40 11.99 1.39
C LEU A 11 -17.50 11.44 -0.03
N VAL A 12 -17.01 10.21 -0.24
CA VAL A 12 -17.10 9.54 -1.55
C VAL A 12 -18.55 9.18 -1.86
N THR A 13 -19.28 8.59 -0.91
CA THR A 13 -20.72 8.27 -1.07
C THR A 13 -21.55 9.53 -1.34
N ASP A 14 -21.36 10.60 -0.58
CA ASP A 14 -22.07 11.87 -0.76
C ASP A 14 -21.83 12.42 -2.17
N LYS A 15 -20.57 12.38 -2.66
CA LYS A 15 -20.23 12.86 -4.02
C LYS A 15 -20.84 12.01 -5.14
N ILE A 16 -21.02 10.72 -4.91
CA ILE A 16 -21.68 9.78 -5.83
C ILE A 16 -23.19 10.07 -5.85
N SER A 17 -23.79 10.25 -4.67
CA SER A 17 -25.21 10.57 -4.51
C SER A 17 -25.59 11.94 -5.08
N ASP A 18 -24.74 12.95 -4.95
CA ASP A 18 -24.92 14.27 -5.58
C ASP A 18 -25.07 14.21 -7.10
N GLN A 19 -24.57 13.14 -7.74
CA GLN A 19 -24.68 12.91 -9.18
C GLN A 19 -25.83 11.97 -9.56
N GLY A 20 -26.64 11.53 -8.59
CA GLY A 20 -27.76 10.61 -8.80
C GLY A 20 -27.37 9.15 -8.91
N PHE A 21 -26.22 8.77 -8.35
CA PHE A 21 -25.72 7.38 -8.33
C PHE A 21 -25.67 6.85 -6.90
N SER A 22 -25.50 5.54 -6.78
CA SER A 22 -25.21 4.86 -5.51
C SER A 22 -24.01 3.93 -5.69
N ILE A 23 -23.39 3.54 -4.58
CA ILE A 23 -22.30 2.55 -4.55
C ILE A 23 -22.61 1.51 -3.49
N ASN A 24 -22.43 0.23 -3.82
CA ASN A 24 -22.61 -0.85 -2.86
C ASN A 24 -21.49 -0.81 -1.81
N SER A 25 -21.76 -1.32 -0.61
CA SER A 25 -20.80 -1.29 0.49
C SER A 25 -19.50 -2.03 0.18
N ASP A 26 -19.60 -3.18 -0.51
CA ASP A 26 -18.47 -3.98 -0.98
C ASP A 26 -17.65 -3.26 -2.05
N GLY A 27 -18.31 -2.56 -2.99
CA GLY A 27 -17.65 -1.71 -3.98
C GLY A 27 -16.88 -0.55 -3.33
N LEU A 28 -17.47 0.11 -2.33
CA LEU A 28 -16.80 1.19 -1.61
C LEU A 28 -15.61 0.69 -0.78
N ASP A 29 -15.77 -0.43 -0.09
CA ASP A 29 -14.69 -1.08 0.66
C ASP A 29 -13.54 -1.50 -0.27
N ARG A 30 -13.88 -2.05 -1.43
CA ARG A 30 -12.92 -2.42 -2.46
C ARG A 30 -12.18 -1.20 -3.01
N MET A 31 -12.88 -0.10 -3.23
CA MET A 31 -12.26 1.15 -3.68
C MET A 31 -11.26 1.70 -2.65
N VAL A 32 -11.57 1.62 -1.36
CA VAL A 32 -10.64 1.99 -0.28
C VAL A 32 -9.41 1.10 -0.29
N GLU A 33 -9.56 -0.21 -0.49
CA GLU A 33 -8.44 -1.15 -0.60
C GLU A 33 -7.53 -0.82 -1.78
N LEU A 34 -8.09 -0.72 -2.99
CA LEU A 34 -7.33 -0.48 -4.23
C LEU A 34 -6.53 0.82 -4.18
N THR A 35 -7.08 1.85 -3.52
CA THR A 35 -6.47 3.19 -3.44
C THR A 35 -5.62 3.40 -2.18
N GLY A 36 -5.52 2.40 -1.30
CA GLY A 36 -4.86 2.54 0.01
C GLY A 36 -5.54 3.58 0.93
N GLY A 37 -6.82 3.86 0.71
CA GLY A 37 -7.61 4.88 1.42
C GLY A 37 -7.26 6.32 1.07
N LYS A 38 -6.66 6.57 -0.10
CA LYS A 38 -6.36 7.92 -0.57
C LYS A 38 -7.60 8.55 -1.21
N LEU A 39 -8.21 9.51 -0.51
CA LEU A 39 -9.37 10.27 -1.00
C LEU A 39 -9.14 10.87 -2.40
N THR A 40 -7.95 11.43 -2.66
CA THR A 40 -7.64 12.03 -3.97
C THR A 40 -7.69 11.01 -5.10
N SER A 41 -7.16 9.80 -4.88
CA SER A 41 -7.21 8.71 -5.86
C SER A 41 -8.65 8.23 -6.06
N MET A 42 -9.39 8.06 -4.96
CA MET A 42 -10.81 7.68 -5.06
C MET A 42 -11.60 8.71 -5.87
N MET A 43 -11.42 10.00 -5.58
CA MET A 43 -12.10 11.09 -6.29
C MET A 43 -11.71 11.17 -7.77
N SER A 44 -10.46 10.87 -8.13
CA SER A 44 -10.03 10.85 -9.54
C SER A 44 -10.64 9.70 -10.34
N ASP A 45 -11.03 8.60 -9.68
CA ASP A 45 -11.65 7.45 -10.34
C ASP A 45 -13.17 7.57 -10.48
N LEU A 46 -13.82 8.43 -9.68
CA LEU A 46 -15.29 8.60 -9.71
C LEU A 46 -15.86 8.93 -11.10
N PRO A 47 -15.30 9.85 -11.90
CA PRO A 47 -15.85 10.15 -13.22
C PRO A 47 -15.95 8.91 -14.13
N LYS A 48 -14.96 8.01 -14.05
CA LYS A 48 -14.93 6.77 -14.83
C LYS A 48 -16.03 5.80 -14.38
N LEU A 49 -16.17 5.63 -13.07
CA LEU A 49 -17.19 4.74 -12.49
C LEU A 49 -18.61 5.21 -12.78
N ILE A 50 -18.85 6.52 -12.70
CA ILE A 50 -20.14 7.14 -12.99
C ILE A 50 -20.50 6.98 -14.47
N LEU A 51 -19.53 7.23 -15.35
CA LEU A 51 -19.74 7.07 -16.79
C LEU A 51 -20.08 5.62 -17.16
N TYR A 52 -19.34 4.65 -16.60
CA TYR A 52 -19.57 3.23 -16.86
C TYR A 52 -20.93 2.74 -16.36
N ASN A 53 -21.37 3.20 -15.18
CA ASN A 53 -22.61 2.76 -14.54
C ASN A 53 -23.82 3.63 -14.89
N ASN A 54 -23.76 4.38 -16.00
CA ASN A 54 -24.78 5.39 -16.30
C ASN A 54 -26.19 4.81 -16.50
N GLU A 55 -26.30 3.56 -16.92
CA GLU A 55 -27.58 2.85 -17.10
C GLU A 55 -28.13 2.32 -15.77
N THR A 56 -27.29 1.67 -14.96
CA THR A 56 -27.69 1.03 -13.70
C THR A 56 -27.86 2.04 -12.56
N LYS A 57 -27.14 3.16 -12.62
CA LYS A 57 -26.97 4.14 -11.52
C LYS A 57 -26.40 3.54 -10.22
N ILE A 58 -25.85 2.34 -10.30
CA ILE A 58 -25.29 1.60 -9.16
C ILE A 58 -23.86 1.20 -9.51
N ILE A 59 -22.91 1.66 -8.71
CA ILE A 59 -21.50 1.25 -8.78
C ILE A 59 -21.35 0.01 -7.90
N ASP A 60 -21.11 -1.14 -8.54
CA ASP A 60 -20.87 -2.42 -7.87
C ASP A 60 -19.36 -2.73 -7.74
N VAL A 61 -19.06 -3.83 -7.07
CA VAL A 61 -17.67 -4.28 -6.86
C VAL A 61 -16.97 -4.67 -8.17
N GLU A 62 -17.71 -5.17 -9.15
CA GLU A 62 -17.17 -5.55 -10.46
C GLU A 62 -16.70 -4.33 -11.25
N SER A 63 -17.51 -3.27 -11.29
CA SER A 63 -17.14 -1.97 -11.85
C SER A 63 -15.89 -1.39 -11.20
N VAL A 64 -15.81 -1.47 -9.87
CA VAL A 64 -14.65 -0.99 -9.11
C VAL A 64 -13.41 -1.79 -9.48
N ASN A 65 -13.49 -3.12 -9.53
CA ASN A 65 -12.38 -3.98 -9.94
C ASN A 65 -11.91 -3.71 -11.37
N GLY A 66 -12.82 -3.38 -12.28
CA GLY A 66 -12.50 -3.13 -13.69
C GLY A 66 -11.91 -1.74 -13.97
N LEU A 67 -12.22 -0.73 -13.15
CA LEU A 67 -11.96 0.68 -13.49
C LEU A 67 -11.06 1.44 -12.51
N VAL A 68 -10.93 0.93 -11.28
CA VAL A 68 -10.07 1.51 -10.24
C VAL A 68 -8.73 0.78 -10.27
N SER A 69 -7.68 1.51 -10.63
CA SER A 69 -6.33 0.97 -10.64
C SER A 69 -5.80 0.82 -9.22
N ARG A 70 -5.05 -0.25 -8.98
CA ARG A 70 -4.30 -0.42 -7.73
C ARG A 70 -3.27 0.68 -7.60
N SER A 71 -3.16 1.26 -6.41
CA SER A 71 -2.12 2.23 -6.13
C SER A 71 -0.76 1.53 -6.00
N MET A 72 0.31 2.23 -6.37
CA MET A 72 1.67 1.75 -6.17
C MET A 72 1.91 1.35 -4.71
N GLU A 73 1.39 2.11 -3.74
CA GLU A 73 1.52 1.76 -2.33
C GLU A 73 0.84 0.45 -1.94
N GLN A 74 -0.28 0.11 -2.59
CA GLN A 74 -0.97 -1.16 -2.36
C GLN A 74 -0.18 -2.33 -2.96
N ASN A 75 0.31 -2.18 -4.20
CA ASN A 75 1.19 -3.18 -4.82
C ASN A 75 2.49 -3.38 -4.01
N VAL A 76 3.10 -2.29 -3.53
CA VAL A 76 4.28 -2.35 -2.66
C VAL A 76 3.96 -2.94 -1.29
N PHE A 77 2.75 -2.75 -0.76
CA PHE A 77 2.33 -3.42 0.48
C PHE A 77 2.28 -4.94 0.30
N ASP A 78 1.78 -5.43 -0.83
CA ASP A 78 1.80 -6.85 -1.17
C ASP A 78 3.25 -7.37 -1.30
N LEU A 79 4.15 -6.58 -1.90
CA LEU A 79 5.59 -6.89 -1.97
C LEU A 79 6.26 -6.95 -0.60
N VAL A 80 5.90 -6.06 0.34
CA VAL A 80 6.42 -6.13 1.72
C VAL A 80 6.03 -7.45 2.37
N ASN A 81 4.78 -7.89 2.19
CA ASN A 81 4.30 -9.14 2.77
C ASN A 81 5.03 -10.37 2.18
N SER A 82 5.27 -10.40 0.87
CA SER A 82 6.00 -11.52 0.24
C SER A 82 7.48 -11.56 0.67
N VAL A 83 8.14 -10.39 0.76
CA VAL A 83 9.52 -10.29 1.27
C VAL A 83 9.59 -10.80 2.72
N LEU A 84 8.68 -10.37 3.58
CA LEU A 84 8.64 -10.79 5.00
C LEU A 84 8.31 -12.27 5.19
N ARG A 85 7.46 -12.83 4.33
CA ARG A 85 7.16 -14.27 4.29
C ARG A 85 8.28 -15.12 3.70
N LYS A 86 9.36 -14.48 3.21
CA LYS A 86 10.46 -15.14 2.49
C LYS A 86 9.95 -15.95 1.28
N ASP A 87 9.01 -15.39 0.52
CA ASP A 87 8.55 -15.95 -0.76
C ASP A 87 9.24 -15.22 -1.93
N PRO A 88 10.37 -15.74 -2.46
CA PRO A 88 11.09 -15.09 -3.55
C PRO A 88 10.29 -15.03 -4.83
N LYS A 89 9.55 -16.09 -5.15
CA LYS A 89 8.79 -16.14 -6.39
C LYS A 89 7.76 -15.03 -6.41
N GLN A 90 6.92 -14.95 -5.37
CA GLN A 90 5.92 -13.91 -5.27
C GLN A 90 6.55 -12.50 -5.18
N SER A 91 7.68 -12.36 -4.49
CA SER A 91 8.39 -11.07 -4.41
C SER A 91 8.86 -10.59 -5.78
N MET A 92 9.45 -11.48 -6.59
CA MET A 92 9.91 -11.12 -7.94
C MET A 92 8.74 -10.87 -8.88
N ASP A 93 7.69 -11.70 -8.84
CA ASP A 93 6.51 -11.53 -9.69
C ASP A 93 5.87 -10.14 -9.47
N ILE A 94 5.69 -9.72 -8.20
CA ILE A 94 5.15 -8.39 -7.88
C ILE A 94 6.11 -7.28 -8.29
N TYR A 95 7.42 -7.47 -8.06
CA TYR A 95 8.42 -6.45 -8.39
C TYR A 95 8.52 -6.22 -9.91
N HIS A 96 8.61 -7.28 -10.71
CA HIS A 96 8.63 -7.13 -12.17
C HIS A 96 7.32 -6.57 -12.71
N GLN A 97 6.17 -6.92 -12.10
CA GLN A 97 4.90 -6.31 -12.47
C GLN A 97 4.92 -4.78 -12.27
N LEU A 98 5.49 -4.29 -11.16
CA LEU A 98 5.67 -2.85 -10.93
C LEU A 98 6.58 -2.22 -12.00
N LEU A 99 7.67 -2.89 -12.40
CA LEU A 99 8.53 -2.40 -13.48
C LEU A 99 7.79 -2.33 -14.82
N LEU A 100 6.93 -3.30 -15.13
CA LEU A 100 6.10 -3.30 -16.34
C LEU A 100 5.07 -2.16 -16.32
N GLU A 101 4.64 -1.72 -15.14
CA GLU A 101 3.77 -0.54 -14.94
C GLU A 101 4.55 0.80 -15.09
N ASN A 102 5.82 0.75 -15.51
CA ASN A 102 6.75 1.88 -15.66
C ASN A 102 7.11 2.56 -14.34
N ASP A 103 7.03 1.85 -13.21
CA ASP A 103 7.61 2.34 -11.97
C ASP A 103 9.13 2.15 -11.96
N GLU A 104 9.86 3.24 -11.73
CA GLU A 104 11.32 3.18 -11.63
C GLU A 104 11.76 2.36 -10.40
N PRO A 105 12.76 1.46 -10.52
CA PRO A 105 13.30 0.66 -9.41
C PRO A 105 13.60 1.45 -8.14
N ILE A 106 14.19 2.64 -8.31
CA ILE A 106 14.55 3.53 -7.20
C ILE A 106 13.30 4.07 -6.48
N ARG A 107 12.22 4.32 -7.22
CA ARG A 107 10.93 4.75 -6.67
C ARG A 107 10.28 3.62 -5.89
N ILE A 108 10.28 2.40 -6.43
CA ILE A 108 9.78 1.19 -5.75
C ILE A 108 10.53 0.99 -4.43
N ASN A 109 11.87 1.04 -4.46
CA ASN A 109 12.69 0.91 -3.27
C ASN A 109 12.41 2.01 -2.23
N ALA A 110 12.21 3.26 -2.67
CA ALA A 110 11.85 4.36 -1.78
C ALA A 110 10.49 4.16 -1.10
N VAL A 111 9.49 3.62 -1.81
CA VAL A 111 8.18 3.27 -1.22
C VAL A 111 8.33 2.10 -0.26
N LEU A 112 9.12 1.07 -0.59
CA LEU A 112 9.42 -0.05 0.32
C LEU A 112 10.03 0.45 1.63
N ILE A 113 11.06 1.30 1.58
CA ILE A 113 11.69 1.91 2.76
C ILE A 113 10.63 2.62 3.63
N GLN A 114 9.73 3.39 3.02
CA GLN A 114 8.65 4.07 3.74
C GLN A 114 7.68 3.10 4.40
N GLN A 115 7.32 1.99 3.73
CA GLN A 115 6.43 0.98 4.30
C GLN A 115 7.10 0.24 5.47
N PHE A 116 8.35 -0.21 5.33
CA PHE A 116 9.06 -0.85 6.44
C PHE A 116 9.27 0.10 7.62
N ARG A 117 9.54 1.38 7.36
CA ARG A 117 9.58 2.42 8.42
C ARG A 117 8.24 2.52 9.15
N LEU A 118 7.12 2.53 8.42
CA LEU A 118 5.78 2.57 9.00
C LEU A 118 5.53 1.34 9.89
N LEU A 119 5.88 0.14 9.42
CA LEU A 119 5.76 -1.09 10.21
C LEU A 119 6.57 -1.02 11.51
N LEU A 120 7.82 -0.56 11.44
CA LEU A 120 8.67 -0.36 12.63
C LEU A 120 8.06 0.65 13.61
N GLN A 121 7.61 1.80 13.12
CA GLN A 121 6.97 2.83 13.94
C GLN A 121 5.71 2.31 14.63
N VAL A 122 4.84 1.59 13.90
CA VAL A 122 3.63 0.98 14.46
C VAL A 122 3.99 -0.05 15.53
N MET A 123 4.92 -0.96 15.26
CA MET A 123 5.34 -1.98 16.23
C MET A 123 5.91 -1.36 17.51
N ILE A 124 6.76 -0.32 17.38
CA ILE A 124 7.35 0.37 18.54
C ILE A 124 6.26 1.05 19.36
N LEU A 125 5.36 1.81 18.74
CA LEU A 125 4.31 2.54 19.45
C LEU A 125 3.28 1.61 20.10
N GLN A 126 2.95 0.48 19.47
CA GLN A 126 2.10 -0.53 20.10
C GLN A 126 2.71 -1.12 21.37
N LYS A 127 4.04 -1.36 21.38
CA LYS A 127 4.75 -1.78 22.59
C LYS A 127 4.70 -0.74 23.72
N HIS A 128 4.53 0.53 23.38
CA HIS A 128 4.36 1.64 24.34
C HIS A 128 2.89 1.92 24.69
N GLY A 129 1.95 1.03 24.33
CA GLY A 129 0.54 1.12 24.74
C GLY A 129 -0.34 2.05 23.89
N TYR A 130 0.12 2.48 22.71
CA TYR A 130 -0.69 3.31 21.83
C TYR A 130 -1.85 2.52 21.21
N ALA A 131 -3.09 3.03 21.37
CA ALA A 131 -4.27 2.53 20.67
C ALA A 131 -4.24 2.90 19.18
N GLN A 132 -4.96 2.13 18.35
CA GLN A 132 -5.02 2.31 16.89
C GLN A 132 -5.40 3.74 16.46
N GLY A 133 -6.37 4.37 17.13
CA GLY A 133 -6.77 5.75 16.84
C GLY A 133 -5.64 6.77 17.06
N ASN A 134 -4.80 6.54 18.08
CA ASN A 134 -3.67 7.41 18.39
C ASN A 134 -2.53 7.23 17.38
N LEU A 135 -2.39 6.05 16.77
CA LEU A 135 -1.34 5.78 15.78
C LEU A 135 -1.53 6.59 14.50
N ALA A 136 -2.76 6.67 13.98
CA ALA A 136 -3.05 7.40 12.75
C ALA A 136 -2.75 8.90 12.87
N SER A 137 -3.18 9.52 13.98
CA SER A 137 -2.92 10.92 14.26
C SER A 137 -1.44 11.20 14.54
N THR A 138 -0.80 10.34 15.36
CA THR A 138 0.63 10.49 15.73
C THR A 138 1.55 10.36 14.52
N LEU A 139 1.32 9.34 13.69
CA LEU A 139 2.15 9.07 12.50
C LEU A 139 1.74 9.89 11.29
N LYS A 140 0.61 10.63 11.36
CA LYS A 140 0.02 11.36 10.23
C LYS A 140 -0.18 10.45 9.00
N VAL A 141 -0.55 9.20 9.26
CA VAL A 141 -0.81 8.16 8.25
C VAL A 141 -2.27 7.78 8.30
N HIS A 142 -2.84 7.51 7.13
CA HIS A 142 -4.24 7.19 6.99
C HIS A 142 -4.65 5.94 7.81
N PRO A 143 -5.81 5.93 8.51
CA PRO A 143 -6.23 4.83 9.37
C PRO A 143 -6.27 3.45 8.69
N TYR A 144 -6.65 3.37 7.42
CA TYR A 144 -6.62 2.12 6.66
C TYR A 144 -5.21 1.53 6.59
N ARG A 145 -4.20 2.36 6.30
CA ARG A 145 -2.80 1.93 6.27
C ARG A 145 -2.28 1.54 7.65
N ILE A 146 -2.73 2.23 8.70
CA ILE A 146 -2.43 1.84 10.09
C ILE A 146 -3.05 0.48 10.41
N LYS A 147 -4.29 0.23 10.00
CA LYS A 147 -4.97 -1.07 10.18
C LYS A 147 -4.17 -2.19 9.52
N LEU A 148 -3.76 -2.01 8.26
CA LEU A 148 -2.91 -2.96 7.54
C LEU A 148 -1.56 -3.16 8.25
N ALA A 149 -0.89 -2.09 8.64
CA ALA A 149 0.38 -2.18 9.36
C ALA A 149 0.24 -2.96 10.67
N ILE A 150 -0.79 -2.69 11.47
CA ILE A 150 -1.09 -3.43 12.71
C ILE A 150 -1.31 -4.91 12.43
N GLN A 151 -2.02 -5.25 11.34
CA GLN A 151 -2.23 -6.64 10.95
C GLN A 151 -0.91 -7.31 10.54
N THR A 152 -0.04 -6.62 9.79
CA THR A 152 1.27 -7.15 9.39
C THR A 152 2.18 -7.38 10.59
N VAL A 153 2.39 -6.37 11.45
CA VAL A 153 3.37 -6.44 12.55
C VAL A 153 3.05 -7.50 13.61
N LYS A 154 1.80 -7.99 13.68
CA LYS A 154 1.41 -9.11 14.55
C LYS A 154 2.08 -10.44 14.17
N HIS A 155 2.52 -10.59 12.92
CA HIS A 155 3.03 -11.85 12.39
C HIS A 155 4.55 -11.87 12.23
N PHE A 156 5.24 -10.76 12.46
CA PHE A 156 6.67 -10.62 12.22
C PHE A 156 7.38 -10.02 13.43
N SER A 157 8.65 -10.37 13.59
CA SER A 157 9.49 -9.83 14.67
C SER A 157 10.07 -8.46 14.34
N TYR A 158 10.45 -7.72 15.38
CA TYR A 158 11.17 -6.45 15.23
C TYR A 158 12.46 -6.61 14.41
N ASN A 159 13.22 -7.69 14.66
CA ASN A 159 14.48 -7.94 13.95
C ASN A 159 14.23 -8.14 12.45
N GLN A 160 13.23 -8.94 12.05
CA GLN A 160 12.88 -9.11 10.63
C GLN A 160 12.54 -7.78 9.94
N LEU A 161 11.73 -6.93 10.58
CA LEU A 161 11.38 -5.62 10.04
C LEU A 161 12.59 -4.70 9.93
N ARG A 162 13.45 -4.70 10.96
CA ARG A 162 14.67 -3.89 11.04
C ARG A 162 15.66 -4.31 9.96
N ASP A 163 15.91 -5.60 9.82
CA ASP A 163 16.92 -6.13 8.91
C ASP A 163 16.52 -5.92 7.45
N ALA A 164 15.22 -6.08 7.13
CA ALA A 164 14.67 -5.70 5.83
C ALA A 164 14.83 -4.20 5.55
N TYR A 165 14.49 -3.34 6.53
CA TYR A 165 14.63 -1.89 6.40
C TYR A 165 16.09 -1.48 6.13
N ILE A 166 17.04 -2.00 6.91
CA ILE A 166 18.47 -1.70 6.74
C ILE A 166 18.96 -2.20 5.37
N GLY A 167 18.55 -3.40 4.97
CA GLY A 167 18.90 -3.95 3.65
C GLY A 167 18.40 -3.07 2.50
N LEU A 168 17.17 -2.57 2.57
CA LEU A 168 16.62 -1.66 1.55
C LEU A 168 17.31 -0.29 1.51
N VAL A 169 17.72 0.24 2.67
CA VAL A 169 18.51 1.48 2.74
C VAL A 169 19.88 1.29 2.09
N ASP A 170 20.53 0.15 2.34
CA ASP A 170 21.79 -0.20 1.67
C ASP A 170 21.61 -0.39 0.15
N THR A 171 20.53 -1.05 -0.27
CA THR A 171 20.14 -1.17 -1.68
C THR A 171 19.95 0.19 -2.33
N GLU A 172 19.26 1.13 -1.67
CA GLU A 172 19.06 2.49 -2.18
C GLU A 172 20.40 3.21 -2.38
N ARG A 173 21.31 3.07 -1.42
CA ARG A 173 22.65 3.63 -1.51
C ARG A 173 23.38 3.07 -2.73
N GLN A 174 23.36 1.74 -2.91
CA GLN A 174 24.00 1.09 -4.06
C GLN A 174 23.38 1.52 -5.40
N MET A 175 22.05 1.68 -5.47
CA MET A 175 21.36 2.19 -6.66
C MET A 175 21.84 3.60 -7.04
N LYS A 176 22.16 4.44 -6.06
CA LYS A 176 22.61 5.83 -6.27
C LYS A 176 24.11 5.97 -6.48
N SER A 177 24.91 4.98 -6.08
CA SER A 177 26.38 5.10 -6.02
C SER A 177 27.15 4.11 -6.89
N THR A 178 26.48 3.17 -7.56
CA THR A 178 27.13 2.14 -8.40
C THR A 178 26.54 2.12 -9.80
N SER A 179 27.26 1.52 -10.75
CA SER A 179 26.78 1.27 -12.11
C SER A 179 25.99 -0.04 -12.26
N ARG A 180 25.67 -0.71 -11.15
CA ARG A 180 24.92 -1.97 -11.18
C ARG A 180 23.45 -1.70 -11.54
N PRO A 181 22.80 -2.57 -12.32
CA PRO A 181 21.37 -2.44 -12.60
C PRO A 181 20.55 -2.40 -11.30
N PRO A 182 19.69 -1.39 -11.09
CA PRO A 182 18.88 -1.27 -9.88
C PRO A 182 17.97 -2.48 -9.61
N GLU A 183 17.44 -3.10 -10.65
CA GLU A 183 16.66 -4.35 -10.57
C GLU A 183 17.47 -5.48 -9.93
N LEU A 184 18.69 -5.72 -10.43
CA LEU A 184 19.60 -6.72 -9.85
C LEU A 184 19.92 -6.43 -8.39
N LEU A 185 20.06 -5.16 -8.00
CA LEU A 185 20.33 -4.78 -6.61
C LEU A 185 19.15 -5.16 -5.68
N PHE A 186 17.92 -4.97 -6.15
CA PHE A 186 16.74 -5.40 -5.40
C PHE A 186 16.67 -6.94 -5.30
N GLU A 187 16.88 -7.66 -6.40
CA GLU A 187 16.89 -9.12 -6.41
C GLU A 187 17.93 -9.69 -5.42
N LEU A 188 19.13 -9.13 -5.44
CA LEU A 188 20.20 -9.50 -4.50
C LEU A 188 19.83 -9.21 -3.05
N PHE A 189 19.12 -8.11 -2.78
CA PHE A 189 18.60 -7.82 -1.44
C PHE A 189 17.64 -8.91 -0.98
N VAL A 190 16.64 -9.27 -1.79
CA VAL A 190 15.65 -10.29 -1.45
C VAL A 190 16.32 -11.63 -1.16
N LEU A 191 17.25 -12.06 -2.04
CA LEU A 191 17.99 -13.31 -1.86
C LEU A 191 18.86 -13.31 -0.59
N LYS A 192 19.52 -12.19 -0.27
CA LYS A 192 20.31 -12.04 0.97
C LYS A 192 19.44 -12.09 2.21
N PHE A 193 18.31 -11.38 2.20
CA PHE A 193 17.37 -11.33 3.32
C PHE A 193 16.81 -12.72 3.65
N MET A 194 16.57 -13.55 2.64
CA MET A 194 16.08 -14.91 2.83
C MET A 194 17.11 -15.84 3.49
N LYS A 195 18.39 -15.68 3.14
CA LYS A 195 19.51 -16.50 3.63
C LYS A 195 19.94 -16.18 5.07
N GLN A 196 19.53 -15.06 5.65
CA GLN A 196 19.79 -14.77 7.06
C GLN A 196 18.96 -15.73 7.94
N VAL A 197 19.67 -16.66 8.58
CA VAL A 197 19.21 -17.65 9.58
C VAL A 197 19.50 -17.11 10.97
#